data_AF-A0A6C0AJI6-F1
#
_entry.id   AF-A0A6C0AJI6-F1
#
_cell.length_a   1.000
_cell.length_b   1.000
_cell.length_c   1.000
_cell.angle_alpha   90.00
_cell.angle_beta   90.00
_cell.angle_gamma   90.00
#
_symmetry.space_group_name_H-M   'P 1'
#
loop_
_entity.id
_entity.type
_entity.pdbx_description
1 polymer ?
#
loop_
_entity_poly.entity_id
_entity_poly.type
_entity_poly.pdbx_seq_one_letter_code
_entity_poly.pdbx_strand_id
1 'polypeptide(L)'
;MEPFKAADRYIVLRDICIPREFTKKIQRINDMILMPLIALFMFFTSGDVMMMASSALSAYRAWSEWIEFSELEFTMQRMRLRMAQVRGPFISTNNPKYMPYVWADAVVRKV
;
A
#
# COMPACT_ATOMS: atom_id res chain seq x y z
N MET A 1 -1.14 -0.57 17.75
CA MET A 1 -0.34 -0.14 16.60
C MET A 1 0.07 1.30 16.84
N GLU A 2 1.37 1.60 16.75
CA GLU A 2 1.87 2.97 16.95
C GLU A 2 1.47 3.86 15.77
N PRO A 3 0.75 4.99 15.99
CA PRO A 3 0.20 5.80 14.90
C PRO A 3 1.25 6.32 13.90
N PHE A 4 2.41 6.75 14.40
CA PHE A 4 3.49 7.24 13.55
C PHE A 4 4.13 6.12 12.71
N LYS A 5 4.30 4.92 13.27
CA LYS A 5 4.80 3.75 12.54
C LYS A 5 3.83 3.31 11.44
N ALA A 6 2.53 3.37 11.72
CA ALA A 6 1.48 3.11 10.73
C ALA A 6 1.52 4.14 9.60
N ALA A 7 1.66 5.43 9.92
CA ALA A 7 1.76 6.50 8.94
C ALA A 7 3.01 6.36 8.06
N ASP A 8 4.15 6.02 8.64
CA ASP A 8 5.40 5.81 7.92
C ASP A 8 5.28 4.65 6.91
N ARG A 9 4.81 3.49 7.40
CA ARG A 9 4.59 2.31 6.56
C ARG A 9 3.59 2.58 5.44
N TYR A 10 2.52 3.33 5.73
CA TYR A 10 1.54 3.74 4.72
C TYR A 10 2.17 4.61 3.64
N ILE A 11 3.03 5.57 3.99
CA ILE A 11 3.69 6.44 3.00
C ILE A 11 4.57 5.61 2.05
N VAL A 12 5.35 4.68 2.60
CA VAL A 12 6.20 3.77 1.81
C VAL A 12 5.35 2.92 0.88
N LEU A 13 4.32 2.25 1.41
CA LEU A 13 3.46 1.38 0.61
C LEU A 13 2.62 2.13 -0.41
N ARG A 14 2.20 3.37 -0.13
CA ARG A 14 1.49 4.21 -1.10
C ARG A 14 2.34 4.48 -2.33
N ASP A 15 3.63 4.77 -2.15
CA ASP A 15 4.55 5.04 -3.25
C ASP A 15 4.80 3.77 -4.10
N ILE A 16 4.72 2.58 -3.48
CA ILE A 16 4.84 1.26 -4.16
C ILE A 16 3.54 0.88 -4.88
N CYS A 17 2.39 0.98 -4.20
CA CYS A 17 1.10 0.52 -4.69
C CYS A 17 0.43 1.52 -5.65
N ILE A 18 0.66 2.82 -5.43
CA ILE A 18 0.10 3.91 -6.23
C ILE A 18 1.24 4.83 -6.71
N PRO A 19 2.15 4.32 -7.56
CA PRO A 19 3.23 5.13 -8.09
C PRO A 19 2.67 6.25 -8.97
N ARG A 20 3.35 7.41 -8.98
CA ARG A 20 2.91 8.57 -9.80
C ARG A 20 3.11 8.32 -11.30
N GLU A 21 4.18 7.62 -11.65
CA GLU A 21 4.53 7.30 -13.03
C GLU A 21 3.62 6.21 -13.61
N PHE A 22 3.11 6.44 -14.81
CA PHE A 22 2.22 5.51 -15.51
C PHE A 22 2.88 4.16 -15.80
N THR A 23 4.16 4.17 -16.19
CA THR A 23 4.95 2.95 -16.47
C THR A 23 5.01 2.03 -15.25
N LYS A 24 5.27 2.59 -14.07
CA LYS A 24 5.30 1.85 -12.80
C LYS A 24 3.92 1.28 -12.43
N LYS A 25 2.83 1.98 -12.76
CA LYS A 25 1.47 1.45 -12.57
C LYS A 25 1.21 0.23 -13.46
N ILE A 26 1.58 0.30 -14.74
CA ILE A 26 1.45 -0.84 -15.67
C ILE A 26 2.30 -2.01 -15.19
N GLN A 27 3.54 -1.75 -14.80
CA GLN A 27 4.43 -2.79 -14.29
C GLN A 27 3.83 -3.49 -13.07
N ARG A 28 3.24 -2.74 -12.14
CA ARG A 28 2.58 -3.32 -10.97
C ARG A 28 1.37 -4.19 -11.33
N ILE A 29 0.53 -3.75 -12.27
CA ILE A 29 -0.58 -4.55 -12.79
C ILE A 29 -0.07 -5.82 -13.47
N ASN A 30 1.04 -5.70 -14.20
CA ASN A 30 1.69 -6.83 -14.86
C ASN A 30 2.13 -7.88 -13.83
N ASP A 31 2.82 -7.46 -12.78
CA ASP A 31 3.30 -8.33 -11.71
C ASP A 31 2.15 -8.97 -10.90
N MET A 32 1.06 -8.24 -10.67
CA MET A 32 -0.07 -8.70 -9.87
C MET A 32 -1.02 -9.65 -10.61
N ILE A 33 -1.20 -9.45 -11.92
CA ILE A 33 -2.29 -10.08 -12.69
C ILE A 33 -1.77 -10.74 -13.97
N LEU A 34 -1.06 -10.01 -14.83
CA LEU A 34 -0.73 -10.51 -16.17
C LEU A 34 0.30 -11.63 -16.14
N MET A 35 1.41 -11.47 -15.40
CA MET A 35 2.44 -12.50 -15.28
C MET A 35 1.95 -13.80 -14.65
N PRO A 36 1.24 -13.81 -13.51
CA PRO A 36 0.71 -15.06 -12.98
C PRO A 36 -0.28 -15.74 -13.93
N LEU A 37 -1.06 -14.97 -14.71
CA LEU A 37 -1.92 -15.55 -15.75
C LEU A 37 -1.11 -16.17 -16.89
N ILE A 38 -0.10 -15.46 -17.41
CA ILE A 38 0.78 -15.98 -18.47
C ILE A 38 1.50 -17.23 -18.00
N ALA A 39 2.05 -17.22 -16.79
CA ALA A 39 2.75 -18.36 -16.22
C ALA A 39 1.83 -19.57 -16.01
N LEU A 40 0.57 -19.32 -15.63
CA LEU A 40 -0.45 -20.36 -15.53
C LEU A 40 -0.77 -20.97 -16.90
N PHE A 41 -0.93 -20.15 -17.95
CA PHE A 41 -1.09 -20.65 -19.32
C PHE A 41 0.13 -21.46 -19.78
N MET A 42 1.35 -20.96 -19.54
CA MET A 42 2.57 -21.67 -19.90
C MET A 42 2.67 -23.00 -19.17
N PHE A 43 2.34 -23.05 -17.88
CA PHE A 43 2.31 -24.30 -17.12
C PHE A 43 1.40 -25.35 -17.76
N PHE A 44 0.21 -24.97 -18.25
CA PHE A 44 -0.68 -25.91 -18.95
C PHE A 44 -0.15 -26.36 -20.32
N THR A 45 0.63 -25.53 -21.02
CA THR A 45 1.15 -25.85 -22.36
C THR A 45 2.49 -26.58 -22.36
N SER A 46 3.41 -26.20 -21.48
CA SER A 46 4.81 -26.64 -21.46
C SER A 46 5.23 -27.32 -20.15
N GLY A 47 4.38 -27.30 -19.12
CA GLY A 47 4.69 -27.90 -17.82
C GLY A 47 5.79 -27.16 -17.05
N ASP A 48 6.12 -25.91 -17.38
CA ASP A 48 7.19 -25.17 -16.72
C ASP A 48 6.79 -24.75 -15.29
N VAL A 49 7.07 -25.64 -14.34
CA VAL A 49 6.78 -25.46 -12.92
C VAL A 49 7.59 -24.31 -12.32
N MET A 50 8.81 -24.08 -12.80
CA MET A 50 9.73 -23.09 -12.21
C MET A 50 9.28 -21.66 -12.57
N MET A 51 8.85 -21.44 -13.81
CA MET A 51 8.27 -20.16 -14.22
C MET A 51 6.96 -19.87 -13.48
N MET A 52 6.11 -20.89 -13.30
CA MET A 52 4.87 -20.76 -12.54
C MET A 52 5.13 -20.41 -11.07
N ALA A 53 6.05 -21.11 -10.41
CA ALA A 53 6.39 -20.86 -9.01
C ALA A 53 6.98 -19.47 -8.79
N SER A 54 7.88 -19.01 -9.67
CA SER A 54 8.49 -17.68 -9.56
C SER A 54 7.46 -16.56 -9.78
N SER A 55 6.57 -16.71 -10.76
CA SER A 55 5.49 -15.76 -11.03
C SER A 55 4.47 -15.71 -9.89
N ALA A 56 4.10 -16.86 -9.34
CA ALA A 56 3.20 -16.96 -8.18
C ALA A 56 3.80 -16.28 -6.94
N LEU A 57 5.10 -16.45 -6.68
CA LEU A 57 5.78 -15.80 -5.55
C LEU A 57 5.80 -14.28 -5.69
N SER A 58 6.11 -13.77 -6.89
CA SER A 58 6.11 -12.34 -7.20
C SER A 58 4.71 -11.74 -7.05
N ALA A 59 3.70 -12.40 -7.59
CA ALA A 59 2.31 -12.01 -7.43
C ALA A 59 1.92 -12.02 -5.95
N TYR A 60 2.20 -13.08 -5.21
CA TYR A 60 1.89 -13.18 -3.78
C TYR A 60 2.46 -12.01 -2.97
N ARG A 61 3.73 -11.64 -3.21
CA ARG A 61 4.35 -10.45 -2.58
C ARG A 61 3.60 -9.17 -2.94
N ALA A 62 3.28 -8.98 -4.22
CA ALA A 62 2.59 -7.80 -4.69
C ALA A 62 1.17 -7.67 -4.10
N TRP A 63 0.45 -8.79 -3.97
CA TRP A 63 -0.86 -8.87 -3.33
C TRP A 63 -0.76 -8.63 -1.82
N SER A 64 0.23 -9.20 -1.14
CA SER A 64 0.46 -8.98 0.29
C SER A 64 0.71 -7.50 0.59
N GLU A 65 1.54 -6.83 -0.20
CA GLU A 65 1.80 -5.38 -0.07
C GLU A 65 0.52 -4.56 -0.32
N TRP A 66 -0.30 -4.96 -1.30
CA TRP A 66 -1.56 -4.29 -1.61
C TRP A 66 -2.60 -4.42 -0.49
N ILE A 67 -2.71 -5.60 0.11
CA ILE A 67 -3.60 -5.84 1.25
C ILE A 67 -3.16 -5.00 2.45
N GLU A 68 -1.86 -5.02 2.78
CA GLU A 68 -1.30 -4.21 3.87
C GLU A 68 -1.57 -2.71 3.63
N PHE A 69 -1.36 -2.24 2.40
CA PHE A 69 -1.67 -0.86 2.01
C PHE A 69 -3.15 -0.52 2.23
N SER A 70 -4.06 -1.41 1.83
CA SER A 70 -5.51 -1.21 1.96
C SER A 70 -5.94 -1.11 3.43
N GLU A 71 -5.42 -1.97 4.29
CA GLU A 71 -5.69 -1.92 5.74
C GLU A 71 -5.16 -0.65 6.39
N LEU A 72 -3.96 -0.22 5.97
CA LEU A 72 -3.36 1.04 6.42
C LEU A 72 -4.16 2.25 5.93
N GLU A 73 -4.71 2.20 4.72
CA GLU A 73 -5.55 3.28 4.20
C GLU A 73 -6.80 3.50 5.07
N PHE A 74 -7.51 2.42 5.43
CA PHE A 74 -8.63 2.52 6.37
C PHE A 74 -8.18 3.03 7.75
N THR A 75 -6.98 2.66 8.18
CA THR A 75 -6.40 3.15 9.42
C THR A 75 -6.14 4.66 9.35
N MET A 76 -5.58 5.16 8.25
CA MET A 76 -5.39 6.59 8.02
C MET A 76 -6.71 7.37 7.96
N GLN A 77 -7.74 6.82 7.31
CA GLN A 77 -9.08 7.41 7.29
C GLN A 77 -9.67 7.52 8.70
N ARG A 78 -9.52 6.49 9.54
CA ARG A 78 -9.94 6.52 10.95
C ARG A 78 -9.21 7.60 11.75
N MET A 79 -7.89 7.73 11.58
CA MET A 79 -7.09 8.77 12.24
C MET A 79 -7.53 10.17 11.79
N ARG A 80 -7.80 10.36 10.49
CA ARG A 80 -8.32 11.62 9.95
C ARG A 80 -9.68 11.99 10.56
N LEU A 81 -10.59 11.04 10.71
CA LEU A 81 -11.88 11.27 11.36
C LEU A 81 -11.69 11.64 12.84
N ARG A 82 -10.78 10.98 13.55
CA ARG A 82 -10.46 11.31 14.94
C ARG A 82 -9.89 12.72 15.06
N MET A 83 -9.00 13.13 14.16
CA MET A 83 -8.46 14.48 14.09
C MET A 83 -9.58 15.54 13.94
N ALA A 84 -10.58 15.26 13.10
CA ALA A 84 -11.74 16.14 12.95
C ALA A 84 -12.58 16.25 14.25
N GLN A 85 -12.68 15.17 15.03
CA GLN A 85 -13.38 15.18 16.32
C GLN A 85 -12.68 16.04 17.38
N VAL A 86 -11.34 16.02 17.41
CA VAL A 86 -10.54 16.78 18.39
C VAL A 86 -10.31 18.25 18.01
N ARG A 87 -11.07 18.77 17.02
CA ARG A 87 -11.04 20.16 16.54
C ARG A 87 -9.72 20.62 15.91
N GLY A 88 -8.99 19.69 15.30
CA GLY A 88 -7.91 20.02 14.38
C GLY A 88 -6.58 19.40 14.75
N PRO A 89 -5.60 19.46 13.83
CA PRO A 89 -4.29 18.89 14.05
C PRO A 89 -3.40 19.83 14.85
N PHE A 90 -2.49 19.29 15.68
CA PHE A 90 -1.52 20.10 16.42
C PHE A 90 -0.27 20.41 15.60
N ILE A 91 -0.03 19.64 14.54
CA ILE A 91 1.03 19.88 13.54
C ILE A 91 0.40 20.07 12.17
N SER A 92 0.99 20.91 11.33
CA SER A 92 0.55 21.12 9.96
C SER A 92 1.68 20.82 8.97
N THR A 93 1.32 20.45 7.75
CA THR A 93 2.28 20.26 6.66
C THR A 93 1.70 20.79 5.36
N ASN A 94 2.54 21.46 4.57
CA ASN A 94 2.18 21.90 3.22
C ASN A 94 2.34 20.77 2.19
N ASN A 95 2.97 19.66 2.56
CA ASN A 95 3.21 18.56 1.65
C ASN A 95 2.20 17.42 1.88
N PRO A 96 1.31 17.12 0.92
CA PRO A 96 0.29 16.09 1.07
C PRO A 96 0.88 14.68 1.26
N LYS A 97 2.15 14.48 0.90
CA LYS A 97 2.87 13.21 1.16
C LYS A 97 2.87 12.85 2.64
N TYR A 98 3.02 13.85 3.51
CA TYR A 98 3.25 13.71 4.95
C TYR A 98 2.00 13.97 5.80
N MET A 99 0.85 14.20 5.18
CA MET A 99 -0.43 14.34 5.87
C MET A 99 -0.77 13.15 6.80
N PRO A 100 -0.38 11.89 6.50
CA PRO A 100 -0.54 10.78 7.45
C PRO A 100 0.07 11.03 8.84
N TYR A 101 1.20 11.73 8.94
CA TYR A 101 1.80 12.07 10.24
C TYR A 101 0.97 13.08 11.01
N VAL A 102 0.32 14.00 10.31
CA VAL A 102 -0.61 14.98 10.91
C VAL A 102 -1.80 14.26 11.56
N TRP A 103 -2.34 13.24 10.88
CA TRP A 103 -3.42 12.42 11.44
C TRP A 103 -2.94 11.57 12.61
N ALA A 104 -1.73 11.01 12.54
CA ALA A 104 -1.13 10.24 13.63
C ALA A 104 -0.95 11.08 14.90
N ASP A 105 -0.42 12.30 14.77
CA ASP A 105 -0.21 13.23 15.88
C ASP A 105 -1.51 13.56 16.63
N ALA A 106 -2.59 13.82 15.89
CA ALA A 106 -3.91 14.10 16.45
C ALA A 106 -4.51 12.93 17.25
N VAL A 107 -4.07 11.68 17.01
CA VAL A 107 -4.51 10.50 17.76
C VAL A 107 -3.64 10.23 18.99
N VAL A 108 -2.35 10.56 18.93
CA VAL A 108 -1.41 10.34 20.04
C VAL A 108 -1.63 11.37 21.16
N ARG A 109 -1.90 12.62 20.81
CA ARG A 109 -2.20 13.67 21.79
C ARG A 109 -3.63 13.49 22.27
N LYS A 110 -3.78 12.82 23.42
CA LYS A 110 -5.06 12.79 24.15
C LYS A 110 -5.41 14.22 24.53
N VAL A 111 -6.46 14.77 23.91
CA VAL A 111 -7.20 15.92 24.42
C VAL A 111 -8.15 15.44 25.49
#